data_AF-A0A0E9LYK0-F1
#
_entry.id   AF-A0A0E9LYK0-F1
#
_cell.length_a   1.000
_cell.length_b   1.000
_cell.length_c   1.000
_cell.angle_alpha   90.00
_cell.angle_beta   90.00
_cell.angle_gamma   90.00
#
_symmetry.space_group_name_H-M   'P 1'
#
loop_
_entity.id
_entity.type
_entity.pdbx_description
1 polymer ?
#
loop_
_entity_poly.entity_id
_entity_poly.type
_entity_poly.pdbx_seq_one_letter_code
_entity_poly.pdbx_strand_id
1 'polypeptide(L)'
;MASIINKISFQNFFNYYGPLEENTYEFSKGVNIVVADNGGGKSKFFNGFLWIFYDEILDSDTKTRKNIKNQAVKICSDKAKNEAAVNDLIEINVALEFSDIRFTYRICKGFRIKKSRSDASLTDSSDWQVFFNNIEVSKRDIQLLEFHEVYDEDEHKRILNKLIQSNLREYSLFKERKLTS
;
A
#
# COMPACT_ATOMS: atom_id res chain seq x y z
N MET A 1 24.10 5.35 0.48
CA MET A 1 23.83 4.97 -0.93
C MET A 1 22.34 4.92 -1.15
N ALA A 2 21.86 5.31 -2.33
CA ALA A 2 20.44 5.41 -2.62
C ALA A 2 19.82 4.03 -2.87
N SER A 3 18.67 3.77 -2.25
CA SER A 3 17.84 2.61 -2.53
C SER A 3 17.10 2.80 -3.86
N ILE A 4 16.82 1.71 -4.57
CA ILE A 4 16.04 1.70 -5.80
C ILE A 4 14.74 0.96 -5.51
N ILE A 5 13.60 1.61 -5.80
CA ILE A 5 12.30 0.93 -5.77
C ILE A 5 12.25 0.01 -6.99
N ASN A 6 11.96 -1.26 -6.76
CA ASN A 6 11.93 -2.29 -7.80
C ASN A 6 10.51 -2.53 -8.29
N LYS A 7 9.55 -2.68 -7.37
CA LYS A 7 8.13 -2.82 -7.73
C LYS A 7 7.21 -2.49 -6.57
N ILE A 8 5.96 -2.16 -6.89
CA ILE A 8 4.85 -2.04 -5.95
C ILE A 8 3.66 -2.86 -6.44
N SER A 9 2.98 -3.55 -5.52
CA SER A 9 1.87 -4.45 -5.81
C SER A 9 0.69 -4.16 -4.90
N PHE A 10 -0.52 -4.37 -5.40
CA PHE A 10 -1.77 -4.05 -4.72
C PHE A 10 -2.74 -5.23 -4.72
N GLN A 11 -3.43 -5.49 -3.61
CA GLN A 11 -4.47 -6.52 -3.51
C GLN A 11 -5.71 -5.89 -2.91
N ASN A 12 -6.83 -5.98 -3.63
CA ASN A 12 -8.13 -5.43 -3.25
C ASN A 12 -8.07 -3.98 -2.69
N PHE A 13 -7.15 -3.17 -3.22
CA PHE A 13 -6.87 -1.80 -2.76
C PHE A 13 -7.50 -0.79 -3.73
N PHE A 14 -8.57 -0.14 -3.32
CA PHE A 14 -9.42 0.72 -4.16
C PHE A 14 -9.83 0.06 -5.49
N ASN A 15 -9.34 0.55 -6.64
CA ASN A 15 -9.66 -0.02 -7.94
C ASN A 15 -8.72 -1.18 -8.34
N TYR A 16 -7.69 -1.48 -7.55
CA TYR A 16 -6.83 -2.65 -7.74
C TYR A 16 -7.54 -3.87 -7.14
N TYR A 17 -8.37 -4.52 -7.94
CA TYR A 17 -9.08 -5.74 -7.56
C TYR A 17 -8.25 -6.97 -7.94
N GLY A 18 -8.34 -8.03 -7.12
CA GLY A 18 -7.63 -9.28 -7.35
C GLY A 18 -6.34 -9.40 -6.53
N PRO A 19 -5.56 -10.47 -6.73
CA PRO A 19 -4.34 -10.77 -6.00
C PRO A 19 -3.20 -9.80 -6.37
N LEU A 20 -2.11 -9.81 -5.58
CA LEU A 20 -0.97 -8.88 -5.74
C LEU A 20 -0.36 -8.98 -7.14
N GLU A 21 -0.27 -10.19 -7.68
CA GLU A 21 0.37 -10.51 -8.96
C GLU A 21 -0.30 -9.80 -10.14
N GLU A 22 -1.62 -9.61 -10.09
CA GLU A 22 -2.38 -8.97 -11.16
C GLU A 22 -2.22 -7.45 -11.17
N ASN A 23 -1.88 -6.85 -10.02
CA ASN A 23 -1.76 -5.40 -9.87
C ASN A 23 -0.35 -5.01 -9.44
N THR A 24 0.66 -5.47 -10.19
CA THR A 24 2.08 -5.20 -9.94
C THR A 24 2.66 -4.22 -10.96
N TYR A 25 3.38 -3.23 -10.45
CA TYR A 25 4.09 -2.22 -11.24
C TYR A 25 5.58 -2.34 -11.00
N GLU A 26 6.33 -2.67 -12.04
CA GLU A 26 7.79 -2.76 -12.01
C GLU A 26 8.40 -1.41 -12.42
N PHE A 27 9.42 -0.98 -11.68
CA PHE A 27 10.16 0.25 -11.93
C PHE A 27 11.54 -0.07 -12.50
N SER A 28 11.96 0.72 -13.48
CA SER A 28 13.32 0.68 -14.00
C SER A 28 14.19 1.77 -13.39
N LYS A 29 15.51 1.65 -13.58
CA LYS A 29 16.43 2.75 -13.26
C LYS A 29 16.09 3.98 -14.10
N GLY A 30 16.22 5.17 -13.50
CA GLY A 30 15.96 6.45 -14.18
C GLY A 30 14.55 6.99 -13.90
N VAL A 31 14.00 7.72 -14.86
CA VAL A 31 12.70 8.38 -14.73
C VAL A 31 11.60 7.41 -15.13
N ASN A 32 10.70 7.12 -14.19
CA ASN A 32 9.50 6.31 -14.42
C ASN A 32 8.28 7.24 -14.51
N ILE A 33 7.48 7.12 -15.57
CA ILE A 33 6.29 7.95 -15.78
C ILE A 33 5.06 7.06 -15.61
N VAL A 34 4.23 7.36 -14.61
CA VAL A 34 2.95 6.67 -14.38
C VAL A 34 1.84 7.51 -14.99
N VAL A 35 1.25 7.02 -16.08
CA VAL A 35 0.15 7.65 -16.79
C VAL A 35 -1.13 6.88 -16.52
N ALA A 36 -2.19 7.58 -16.13
CA ALA A 36 -3.53 7.03 -16.00
C ALA A 36 -4.56 8.14 -16.25
N ASP A 37 -5.72 7.77 -16.77
CA ASP A 37 -6.84 8.69 -16.96
C ASP A 37 -7.38 9.20 -15.61
N ASN A 38 -8.17 10.28 -15.67
CA ASN A 38 -8.89 10.77 -14.50
C ASN A 38 -9.79 9.67 -13.92
N GLY A 39 -9.55 9.31 -12.66
CA GLY A 39 -10.24 8.19 -12.01
C GLY A 39 -9.60 6.81 -12.24
N GLY A 40 -8.60 6.70 -13.13
CA GLY A 40 -7.90 5.47 -13.49
C GLY A 40 -6.97 4.89 -12.42
N GLY A 41 -6.86 5.53 -11.25
CA GLY A 41 -6.13 4.98 -10.11
C GLY A 41 -4.82 5.69 -9.75
N LYS A 42 -4.39 6.74 -10.46
CA LYS A 42 -3.16 7.49 -10.14
C LYS A 42 -3.09 7.93 -8.68
N SER A 43 -4.09 8.62 -8.17
CA SER A 43 -4.09 9.06 -6.76
C SER A 43 -4.10 7.88 -5.77
N LYS A 44 -4.75 6.78 -6.15
CA LYS A 44 -4.83 5.55 -5.35
C LYS A 44 -3.49 4.82 -5.35
N PHE A 45 -2.76 4.82 -6.46
CA PHE A 45 -1.38 4.34 -6.54
C PHE A 45 -0.48 5.03 -5.52
N PHE A 46 -0.52 6.37 -5.47
CA PHE A 46 0.24 7.13 -4.48
C PHE A 46 -0.20 6.85 -3.04
N ASN A 47 -1.49 6.59 -2.81
CA ASN A 47 -1.99 6.17 -1.48
C ASN A 47 -1.34 4.88 -0.97
N GLY A 48 -0.89 3.97 -1.85
CA GLY A 48 -0.11 2.80 -1.44
C GLY A 48 1.19 3.18 -0.73
N PHE A 49 1.94 4.11 -1.31
CA PHE A 49 3.14 4.65 -0.67
C PHE A 49 2.82 5.34 0.66
N LEU A 50 1.72 6.11 0.73
CA LEU A 50 1.31 6.78 1.96
C LEU A 50 1.03 5.80 3.08
N TRP A 51 0.37 4.70 2.76
CA TRP A 51 0.07 3.67 3.72
C TRP A 51 1.38 3.01 4.22
N ILE A 52 2.27 2.62 3.31
CA ILE A 52 3.57 2.04 3.66
C ILE A 52 4.37 2.96 4.59
N PHE A 53 4.46 4.25 4.28
CA PHE A 53 5.30 5.17 5.05
C PHE A 53 4.69 5.73 6.33
N TYR A 54 3.36 5.91 6.38
CA TYR A 54 2.71 6.75 7.38
C TYR A 54 1.43 6.16 8.00
N ASP A 55 0.95 5.01 7.53
CA ASP A 55 -0.38 4.50 7.90
C ASP A 55 -1.52 5.48 7.57
N GLU A 56 -1.31 6.26 6.51
CA GLU A 56 -2.23 7.28 6.03
C GLU A 56 -2.62 7.05 4.58
N ILE A 57 -3.76 7.62 4.20
CA ILE A 57 -4.17 7.81 2.81
C ILE A 57 -4.57 9.26 2.58
N LEU A 58 -4.51 9.70 1.33
CA LEU A 58 -5.06 10.96 0.87
C LEU A 58 -6.50 10.74 0.44
N ASP A 59 -7.43 11.31 1.19
CA ASP A 59 -8.85 11.28 0.85
C ASP A 59 -9.10 12.22 -0.35
N SER A 60 -9.71 11.70 -1.41
CA SER A 60 -10.00 12.47 -2.63
C SER A 60 -11.02 13.58 -2.40
N ASP A 61 -11.95 13.37 -1.48
CA ASP A 61 -13.14 14.20 -1.31
C ASP A 61 -12.81 15.38 -0.40
N THR A 62 -12.14 15.10 0.72
CA THR A 62 -11.71 16.14 1.67
C THR A 62 -10.34 16.72 1.34
N LYS A 63 -9.59 16.08 0.42
CA LYS A 63 -8.19 16.42 0.10
C LYS A 63 -7.28 16.44 1.33
N THR A 64 -7.63 15.75 2.41
CA THR A 64 -6.81 15.65 3.64
C THR A 64 -6.22 14.26 3.81
N ARG A 65 -5.13 14.17 4.56
CA ARG A 65 -4.60 12.87 4.99
C ARG A 65 -5.46 12.31 6.11
N LYS A 66 -5.73 11.01 6.06
CA LYS A 66 -6.50 10.29 7.07
C LYS A 66 -5.80 8.99 7.41
N ASN A 67 -5.81 8.62 8.68
CA ASN A 67 -5.28 7.33 9.11
C ASN A 67 -6.09 6.18 8.49
N ILE A 68 -5.40 5.12 8.09
CA ILE A 68 -6.03 3.97 7.43
C ILE A 68 -7.09 3.29 8.29
N LYS A 69 -6.91 3.29 9.62
CA LYS A 69 -7.85 2.67 10.55
C LYS A 69 -9.26 3.24 10.44
N ASN A 70 -9.37 4.52 10.08
CA ASN A 70 -10.64 5.22 9.94
C ASN A 70 -11.26 5.05 8.53
N GLN A 71 -10.53 4.46 7.59
CA GLN A 71 -10.88 4.44 6.16
C GLN A 71 -10.84 3.03 5.56
N ALA A 72 -10.67 1.99 6.37
CA ALA A 72 -10.44 0.61 5.94
C ALA A 72 -11.50 0.11 4.92
N VAL A 73 -12.78 0.34 5.19
CA VAL A 73 -13.89 -0.07 4.31
C VAL A 73 -13.90 0.71 2.99
N LYS A 74 -13.55 2.01 3.01
CA LYS A 74 -13.44 2.87 1.81
C LYS A 74 -12.26 2.47 0.93
N ILE A 75 -11.19 1.96 1.54
CA ILE A 75 -9.98 1.54 0.85
C ILE A 75 -10.13 0.15 0.23
N CYS A 76 -10.98 -0.71 0.78
CA CYS A 76 -11.25 -2.00 0.17
C CYS A 76 -11.95 -1.84 -1.19
N SER A 77 -11.56 -2.67 -2.16
CA SER A 77 -12.18 -2.69 -3.48
C SER A 77 -13.68 -2.95 -3.40
N ASP A 78 -14.45 -2.09 -4.07
CA ASP A 78 -15.90 -2.26 -4.18
C ASP A 78 -16.26 -3.56 -4.88
N LYS A 79 -15.46 -3.99 -5.87
CA LYS A 79 -15.66 -5.27 -6.55
C LYS A 79 -15.47 -6.45 -5.59
N ALA A 80 -14.40 -6.43 -4.77
CA ALA A 80 -14.17 -7.46 -3.77
C ALA A 80 -15.29 -7.50 -2.71
N LYS A 81 -15.77 -6.34 -2.25
CA LYS A 81 -16.88 -6.27 -1.29
C LYS A 81 -18.21 -6.80 -1.85
N ASN A 82 -18.46 -6.56 -3.14
CA ASN A 82 -19.67 -7.03 -3.83
C ASN A 82 -19.66 -8.55 -4.02
N GLU A 83 -18.51 -9.12 -4.39
CA GLU A 83 -18.38 -10.56 -4.65
C GLU A 83 -18.22 -11.40 -3.38
N ALA A 84 -17.87 -10.78 -2.25
CA ALA A 84 -17.75 -11.45 -0.97
C ALA A 84 -19.10 -11.92 -0.39
N ALA A 85 -19.14 -13.18 0.02
CA ALA A 85 -20.23 -13.74 0.79
C ALA A 85 -20.17 -13.28 2.26
N VAL A 86 -21.24 -13.53 3.00
CA VAL A 86 -21.28 -13.26 4.44
C VAL A 86 -20.23 -14.13 5.13
N ASN A 87 -19.48 -13.52 6.04
CA ASN A 87 -18.34 -14.11 6.74
C ASN A 87 -17.07 -14.34 5.91
N ASP A 88 -17.05 -14.01 4.61
CA ASP A 88 -15.80 -14.05 3.84
C ASP A 88 -14.80 -13.03 4.35
N LEU A 89 -13.54 -13.43 4.37
CA LEU A 89 -12.40 -12.58 4.68
C LEU A 89 -11.80 -12.06 3.39
N ILE A 90 -11.92 -10.76 3.17
CA ILE A 90 -11.26 -10.06 2.07
C ILE A 90 -9.92 -9.57 2.60
N GLU A 91 -8.84 -9.94 1.92
CA GLU A 91 -7.51 -9.41 2.22
C GLU A 91 -7.22 -8.18 1.38
N ILE A 92 -6.73 -7.12 2.03
CA ILE A 92 -6.27 -5.89 1.40
C ILE A 92 -4.79 -5.77 1.71
N ASN A 93 -3.94 -5.75 0.70
CA ASN A 93 -2.49 -5.66 0.87
C ASN A 93 -1.86 -4.64 -0.07
N VAL A 94 -0.80 -3.97 0.41
CA VAL A 94 0.15 -3.23 -0.41
C VAL A 94 1.53 -3.79 -0.13
N ALA A 95 2.20 -4.25 -1.17
CA ALA A 95 3.56 -4.77 -1.09
C ALA A 95 4.51 -3.89 -1.89
N LEU A 96 5.66 -3.57 -1.31
CA LEU A 96 6.70 -2.76 -1.93
C LEU A 96 8.03 -3.50 -1.85
N GLU A 97 8.71 -3.63 -2.99
CA GLU A 97 10.07 -4.12 -3.04
C GLU A 97 11.04 -3.02 -3.46
N PHE A 98 12.18 -2.98 -2.78
CA PHE A 98 13.28 -2.09 -3.12
C PHE A 98 14.60 -2.77 -2.79
N SER A 99 15.69 -2.31 -3.42
CA SER A 99 17.01 -2.87 -3.17
C SER A 99 18.05 -1.78 -2.91
N ASP A 100 19.01 -2.09 -2.05
CA ASP A 100 20.28 -1.37 -1.97
C ASP A 100 21.37 -2.15 -2.71
N ILE A 101 22.65 -1.86 -2.45
CA ILE A 101 23.77 -2.53 -3.12
C ILE A 101 23.93 -4.01 -2.73
N ARG A 102 23.34 -4.42 -1.61
CA ARG A 102 23.56 -5.74 -1.01
C ARG A 102 22.28 -6.53 -0.85
N PHE A 103 21.18 -5.88 -0.49
CA PHE A 103 19.94 -6.55 -0.14
C PHE A 103 18.77 -6.11 -1.01
N THR A 104 17.87 -7.05 -1.27
CA THR A 104 16.49 -6.77 -1.68
C THR A 104 15.60 -6.86 -0.46
N TYR A 105 14.77 -5.85 -0.26
CA TYR A 105 13.80 -5.73 0.81
C TYR A 105 12.40 -5.85 0.25
N ARG A 106 11.51 -6.49 1.01
CA ARG A 106 10.07 -6.51 0.75
C ARG A 106 9.36 -6.02 2.00
N ILE A 107 8.46 -5.07 1.82
CA ILE A 107 7.58 -4.56 2.86
C ILE A 107 6.16 -4.87 2.42
N CYS A 108 5.41 -5.62 3.21
CA CYS A 108 3.99 -5.86 3.02
C CYS A 108 3.22 -5.24 4.19
N LYS A 109 2.23 -4.39 3.87
CA LYS A 109 1.22 -3.94 4.84
C LYS A 109 -0.14 -4.43 4.39
N GLY A 110 -0.90 -4.92 5.35
CA GLY A 110 -2.17 -5.55 5.08
C GLY A 110 -3.17 -5.43 6.21
N PHE A 111 -4.44 -5.59 5.85
CA PHE A 111 -5.52 -5.87 6.80
C PHE A 111 -6.56 -6.72 6.11
N ARG A 112 -7.40 -7.38 6.92
CA ARG A 112 -8.55 -8.14 6.44
C ARG A 112 -9.84 -7.46 6.84
N ILE A 113 -10.85 -7.54 6.00
CA ILE A 113 -12.22 -7.18 6.38
C ILE A 113 -13.15 -8.36 6.22
N LYS A 114 -14.15 -8.44 7.09
CA LYS A 114 -15.16 -9.50 7.08
C LYS A 114 -16.55 -8.88 6.97
N LYS A 115 -17.32 -9.39 6.02
CA LYS A 115 -18.71 -8.97 5.79
C LYS A 115 -19.62 -9.54 6.88
N SER A 116 -20.30 -8.68 7.63
CA SER A 116 -21.11 -9.12 8.78
C SER A 116 -22.49 -9.67 8.38
N ARG A 117 -23.08 -9.14 7.29
CA ARG A 117 -24.42 -9.51 6.81
C ARG A 117 -24.55 -9.40 5.29
N SER A 118 -25.57 -10.04 4.73
CA SER A 118 -25.75 -10.15 3.27
C SER A 118 -26.09 -8.81 2.60
N ASP A 119 -26.85 -7.97 3.30
CA ASP A 119 -27.29 -6.63 2.89
C ASP A 119 -26.32 -5.53 3.35
N ALA A 120 -25.09 -5.88 3.72
CA ALA A 120 -24.07 -4.94 4.17
C ALA A 120 -23.84 -3.83 3.14
N SER A 121 -23.87 -2.58 3.61
CA SER A 121 -23.50 -1.41 2.81
C SER A 121 -22.02 -1.48 2.44
N LEU A 122 -21.68 -1.07 1.22
CA LEU A 122 -20.29 -0.98 0.77
C LEU A 122 -19.51 0.15 1.46
N THR A 123 -20.20 1.09 2.10
CA THR A 123 -19.61 2.32 2.64
C THR A 123 -19.76 2.44 4.15
N ASP A 124 -20.74 1.78 4.76
CA ASP A 124 -20.97 1.84 6.21
C ASP A 124 -19.96 0.95 6.93
N SER A 125 -19.12 1.53 7.78
CA SER A 125 -18.11 0.78 8.52
C SER A 125 -18.69 -0.15 9.58
N SER A 126 -19.92 0.06 10.05
CA SER A 126 -20.57 -0.79 11.04
C SER A 126 -20.93 -2.18 10.51
N ASP A 127 -21.05 -2.33 9.18
CA ASP A 127 -21.37 -3.59 8.51
C ASP A 127 -20.15 -4.50 8.30
N TRP A 128 -18.95 -4.02 8.64
CA TRP A 128 -17.68 -4.71 8.39
C TRP A 128 -16.86 -4.83 9.67
N GLN A 129 -16.32 -6.02 9.90
CA GLN A 129 -15.31 -6.22 10.93
C GLN A 129 -13.93 -6.09 10.30
N VAL A 130 -13.04 -5.32 10.91
CA VAL A 130 -11.70 -5.03 10.37
C VAL A 130 -10.64 -5.63 11.27
N PHE A 131 -9.71 -6.37 10.67
CA PHE A 131 -8.59 -7.04 11.34
C PHE A 131 -7.29 -6.49 10.77
N PHE A 132 -6.60 -5.64 11.54
CA PHE A 132 -5.31 -5.10 11.11
C PHE A 132 -4.20 -6.11 11.34
N ASN A 133 -3.37 -6.32 10.34
CA ASN A 133 -2.16 -7.12 10.47
C ASN A 133 -0.99 -6.21 10.85
N ASN A 134 0.06 -6.81 11.42
CA ASN A 134 1.33 -6.13 11.59
C ASN A 134 2.01 -5.95 10.22
N ILE A 135 2.94 -5.00 10.16
CA ILE A 135 3.80 -4.85 8.99
C ILE A 135 4.70 -6.08 8.88
N GLU A 136 4.76 -6.66 7.69
CA GLU A 136 5.66 -7.76 7.37
C GLU A 136 6.85 -7.19 6.60
N VAL A 137 8.04 -7.41 7.12
CA VAL A 137 9.28 -6.97 6.48
C VAL A 137 10.16 -8.20 6.27
N SER A 138 10.66 -8.37 5.06
CA SER A 138 11.63 -9.41 4.75
C SER A 138 12.76 -8.87 3.91
N LYS A 139 13.91 -9.53 3.99
CA LYS A 139 15.10 -9.18 3.22
C LYS A 139 15.79 -10.42 2.69
N ARG A 140 16.42 -10.29 1.53
CA ARG A 140 17.35 -11.29 1.00
C ARG A 140 18.61 -10.61 0.52
N ASP A 141 19.74 -11.31 0.65
CA ASP A 141 20.95 -10.90 -0.07
C ASP A 141 20.68 -11.01 -1.58
N ILE A 142 21.22 -10.09 -2.39
CA ILE A 142 21.00 -10.07 -3.84
C ILE A 142 21.42 -11.39 -4.51
N GLN A 143 22.39 -12.09 -3.93
CA GLN A 143 22.86 -13.39 -4.43
C GLN A 143 21.95 -14.57 -4.06
N LEU A 144 21.06 -14.40 -3.09
CA LEU A 144 20.18 -15.46 -2.58
C LEU A 144 18.79 -15.36 -3.21
N LEU A 145 18.12 -16.49 -3.38
CA LEU A 145 16.75 -16.53 -3.92
C LEU A 145 15.68 -16.29 -2.85
N GLU A 146 15.95 -16.72 -1.61
CA GLU A 146 14.94 -16.75 -0.55
C GLU A 146 14.96 -15.48 0.31
N PHE A 147 13.76 -15.00 0.65
CA PHE A 147 13.56 -13.92 1.61
C PHE A 147 13.51 -14.47 3.03
N HIS A 148 14.17 -13.78 3.95
CA HIS A 148 14.07 -14.02 5.37
C HIS A 148 13.27 -12.91 6.04
N GLU A 149 12.31 -13.31 6.86
CA GLU A 149 11.51 -12.40 7.67
C GLU A 149 12.42 -11.68 8.68
N VAL A 150 12.16 -10.38 8.81
CA VAL A 150 12.75 -9.53 9.83
C VAL A 150 11.68 -9.36 10.90
N TYR A 151 11.97 -9.76 12.13
CA TYR A 151 11.01 -9.65 13.25
C TYR A 151 11.28 -8.44 14.16
N ASP A 152 12.48 -7.87 14.09
CA ASP A 152 12.89 -6.75 14.94
C ASP A 152 12.26 -5.42 14.45
N GLU A 153 11.46 -4.77 15.31
CA GLU A 153 10.74 -3.54 14.98
C GLU A 153 11.66 -2.34 14.71
N ASP A 154 12.82 -2.28 15.37
CA ASP A 154 13.78 -1.21 15.13
C ASP A 154 14.49 -1.41 13.79
N GLU A 155 14.75 -2.66 13.40
CA GLU A 155 15.19 -3.02 12.07
C GLU A 155 14.13 -2.69 11.01
N HIS A 156 12.84 -2.91 11.27
CA HIS A 156 11.75 -2.46 10.37
C HIS A 156 11.85 -0.97 10.08
N LYS A 157 11.97 -0.15 11.14
CA LYS A 157 12.11 1.32 11.01
C LYS A 157 13.36 1.68 10.20
N ARG A 158 14.49 1.02 10.46
CA ARG A 158 15.74 1.24 9.71
C ARG A 158 15.58 0.90 8.23
N ILE A 159 14.94 -0.21 7.90
CA ILE A 159 14.67 -0.64 6.52
C ILE A 159 13.75 0.37 5.83
N LEU A 160 12.64 0.78 6.46
CA LEU A 160 11.74 1.79 5.91
C LEU A 160 12.45 3.14 5.67
N ASN A 161 13.38 3.52 6.55
CA ASN A 161 14.19 4.73 6.40
C ASN A 161 15.26 4.64 5.30
N LYS A 162 15.68 3.43 4.89
CA LYS A 162 16.56 3.24 3.72
C LYS A 162 15.86 3.52 2.40
N LEU A 163 14.57 3.20 2.30
CA LEU A 163 13.78 3.33 1.09
C LEU A 163 13.70 4.78 0.62
N ILE A 164 13.18 5.67 1.47
CA ILE A 164 13.24 7.13 1.28
C ILE A 164 13.52 7.74 2.66
N GLN A 165 14.56 8.58 2.73
CA GLN A 165 14.89 9.29 3.97
C GLN A 165 13.68 10.09 4.45
N SER A 166 13.38 10.05 5.75
CA SER A 166 12.17 10.65 6.34
C SER A 166 11.98 12.12 5.96
N ASN A 167 13.06 12.89 5.91
CA ASN A 167 13.10 14.30 5.51
C ASN A 167 12.81 14.55 4.02
N LEU A 168 13.02 13.57 3.14
CA LEU A 168 12.80 13.70 1.70
C LEU A 168 11.42 13.21 1.28
N ARG A 169 10.73 12.41 2.10
CA ARG A 169 9.44 11.81 1.75
C ARG A 169 8.35 12.86 1.42
N GLU A 170 8.28 13.96 2.17
CA GLU A 170 7.33 15.03 1.89
C GLU A 170 7.60 15.75 0.56
N TYR A 171 8.87 15.90 0.19
CA TYR A 171 9.29 16.58 -1.04
C TYR A 171 9.22 15.67 -2.27
N SER A 172 9.45 14.36 -2.11
CA SER A 172 9.49 13.39 -3.20
C SER A 172 8.12 12.87 -3.63
N LEU A 173 7.14 12.78 -2.73
CA LEU A 173 5.83 12.18 -3.02
C LEU A 173 4.72 13.21 -3.29
N PHE A 174 4.88 14.48 -2.89
CA PHE A 174 3.76 15.43 -2.80
C PHE A 174 3.95 16.76 -3.54
N LYS A 175 4.95 16.88 -4.43
CA LYS A 175 5.18 18.13 -5.19
C LYS A 175 3.98 18.57 -6.03
N GLU A 176 3.10 17.66 -6.43
CA GLU A 176 1.91 17.99 -7.24
C GLU A 176 0.85 18.85 -6.50
N ARG A 177 0.96 19.09 -5.19
CA ARG A 177 -0.07 19.82 -4.43
C ARG A 177 0.26 21.26 -4.01
N LYS A 178 1.45 21.78 -4.30
CA LYS A 178 1.84 23.16 -3.92
C LYS A 178 1.75 24.20 -5.05
N LEU A 179 1.09 23.88 -6.18
CA LEU A 179 0.95 24.82 -7.31
C LEU A 179 -0.40 25.55 -7.38
N THR A 180 -1.21 25.54 -6.32
CA THR A 180 -2.41 26.38 -6.24
C THR A 180 -2.55 26.99 -4.85
N SER A 181 -1.89 28.13 -4.64
CA SER A 181 -2.39 29.31 -3.93
C SER A 181 -1.33 30.40 -4.02
#